data_AF-A0A7X8KG75-F1
#
_entry.id   AF-A0A7X8KG75-F1
#
_cell.length_a   1.000
_cell.length_b   1.000
_cell.length_c   1.000
_cell.angle_alpha   90.00
_cell.angle_beta   90.00
_cell.angle_gamma   90.00
#
_symmetry.space_group_name_H-M   'P 1'
#
loop_
_entity.id
_entity.type
_entity.pdbx_description
1 polymer ?
#
loop_
_entity_poly.entity_id
_entity_poly.type
_entity_poly.pdbx_seq_one_letter_code
_entity_poly.pdbx_strand_id
1 'polypeptide(L)' 'MEQKNNSVVRRVIGYCRFERRQSLQIMSYLYVVYNKLVNYFFPSMKIISKGRIDKKIRRKYDRAKTPYTRLLE' A
#
# COMPACT_ATOMS: atom_id res chain seq x y z
N MET A 1 -11.04 -6.59 6.83
CA MET A 1 -9.86 -5.71 6.69
C MET A 1 -8.88 -6.38 5.73
N GLU A 2 -8.70 -5.83 4.52
CA GLU A 2 -7.70 -6.36 3.58
C GLU A 2 -6.30 -5.89 4.01
N GLN A 3 -5.49 -6.82 4.54
CA GLN A 3 -4.18 -6.52 5.09
C GLN A 3 -3.09 -6.60 4.01
N LYS A 4 -2.43 -5.49 3.70
CA LYS A 4 -1.26 -5.43 2.78
C LYS A 4 0.04 -5.83 3.47
N ASN A 5 0.02 -6.91 4.24
CA ASN A 5 1.18 -7.29 5.08
C ASN A 5 2.42 -7.59 4.23
N ASN A 6 2.27 -8.27 3.10
CA ASN A 6 3.44 -8.64 2.29
C ASN A 6 4.03 -7.46 1.51
N SER A 7 3.20 -6.55 0.98
CA SER A 7 3.66 -5.47 0.10
C SER A 7 4.10 -4.19 0.83
N VAL A 8 3.59 -3.98 2.04
CA VAL A 8 3.82 -2.75 2.82
C VAL A 8 4.66 -3.06 4.06
N VAL A 9 4.18 -3.98 4.88
CA VAL A 9 4.73 -4.25 6.22
C VAL A 9 6.05 -5.02 6.16
N ARG A 10 6.04 -6.20 5.53
CA ARG A 10 7.21 -7.08 5.44
C ARG A 10 8.34 -6.49 4.62
N ARG A 11 8.04 -5.57 3.71
CA ARG A 11 9.05 -4.87 2.91
C ARG A 11 9.88 -3.88 3.74
N VAL A 12 9.29 -3.28 4.76
CA VAL A 12 9.97 -2.31 5.65
C VAL A 12 10.64 -3.01 6.82
N ILE A 13 9.96 -3.98 7.43
CA ILE A 13 10.40 -4.60 8.69
C ILE A 13 11.18 -5.90 8.45
N GLY A 14 10.98 -6.56 7.31
CA GLY A 14 11.57 -7.87 7.02
C GLY A 14 10.87 -9.02 7.74
N TYR A 15 11.64 -10.07 8.02
CA TYR A 15 11.15 -11.34 8.57
C TYR A 15 11.76 -11.69 9.94
N CYS A 16 12.50 -10.78 10.56
CA CYS A 16 13.11 -11.03 11.87
C CYS A 16 12.04 -11.31 12.93
N ARG A 17 12.32 -12.28 13.81
CA ARG A 17 11.49 -12.56 14.98
C ARG A 17 11.84 -11.56 16.08
N PHE A 18 10.84 -10.81 16.52
CA PHE A 18 10.96 -9.87 17.63
C PHE A 18 10.28 -10.45 18.86
N GLU A 19 10.98 -10.48 19.99
CA GLU A 19 10.48 -11.10 21.23
C GLU A 19 10.28 -10.08 22.36
N ARG A 20 10.89 -8.90 22.24
CA ARG A 20 10.84 -7.87 23.28
C ARG A 20 9.66 -6.93 23.10
N ARG A 21 9.06 -6.50 24.21
CA ARG A 21 7.95 -5.53 24.23
C ARG A 21 8.33 -4.16 23.63
N GLN A 22 9.59 -3.76 23.77
CA GLN A 22 10.14 -2.55 23.12
C GLN A 22 10.04 -2.63 21.60
N SER A 23 10.33 -3.79 21.01
CA SER A 23 10.21 -4.00 19.57
C SER A 23 8.77 -3.80 19.10
N LEU A 24 7.79 -4.28 19.87
CA LEU A 24 6.36 -4.08 19.57
C LEU A 24 5.96 -2.59 19.57
N GLN A 25 6.48 -1.80 20.51
CA GLN A 25 6.21 -0.36 20.57
C GLN A 25 6.78 0.37 19.35
N ILE A 26 8.03 0.07 18.97
CA ILE A 26 8.68 0.65 17.79
C ILE A 26 7.90 0.28 16.52
N MET A 27 7.49 -0.98 16.39
CA MET A 27 6.67 -1.44 15.26
C MET A 27 5.34 -0.68 15.18
N SER A 28 4.64 -0.52 16.31
CA SER A 28 3.39 0.23 16.37
C SER A 28 3.56 1.68 15.89
N TYR A 29 4.60 2.36 16.36
CA TYR A 29 4.91 3.72 15.92
C TYR A 29 5.24 3.78 14.42
N LEU A 30 6.10 2.86 13.94
CA LEU A 30 6.47 2.76 12.53
C LEU A 30 5.24 2.53 11.64
N TYR A 31 4.31 1.68 12.06
CA TYR A 31 3.06 1.46 11.34
C TYR A 31 2.25 2.75 11.18
N VAL A 32 2.10 3.53 12.24
CA VAL A 32 1.33 4.78 12.20
C VAL A 32 1.93 5.77 11.19
N VAL A 33 3.25 5.94 11.20
CA VAL A 33 3.93 6.85 10.28
C VAL A 33 3.89 6.33 8.84
N TYR A 34 4.23 5.05 8.65
CA TYR A 34 4.30 4.46 7.31
C TYR A 34 2.93 4.32 6.65
N ASN A 35 1.87 4.11 7.44
CA ASN A 35 0.50 4.09 6.96
C ASN A 35 0.11 5.41 6.28
N LYS A 36 0.54 6.57 6.82
CA LYS A 36 0.30 7.88 6.21
C LYS A 36 1.04 8.02 4.87
N LEU A 37 2.30 7.61 4.82
CA LEU A 37 3.08 7.64 3.58
C LEU A 37 2.41 6.82 2.48
N VAL A 38 2.06 5.58 2.77
CA VAL A 38 1.53 4.64 1.78
C VAL A 38 0.12 4.99 1.32
N ASN A 39 -0.74 5.45 2.24
CA ASN A 39 -2.15 5.70 1.93
C ASN A 39 -2.47 7.14 1.56
N TYR A 40 -1.52 8.07 1.71
CA TYR A 40 -1.78 9.49 1.46
C TYR A 40 -0.79 10.12 0.48
N PHE A 41 0.50 9.79 0.62
CA PHE A 41 1.58 10.46 -0.11
C PHE A 41 2.16 9.64 -1.25
N PHE A 42 2.06 8.31 -1.22
CA PHE A 42 2.61 7.47 -2.28
C PHE A 42 1.66 7.42 -3.49
N PRO A 43 2.18 7.63 -4.71
CA PRO A 43 1.37 7.57 -5.90
C PRO A 43 0.89 6.14 -6.15
N SER A 44 -0.40 6.00 -6.45
CA SER A 44 -1.00 4.72 -6.84
C SER A 44 -1.70 4.84 -8.19
N MET A 45 -1.59 3.79 -9.00
CA MET A 45 -2.38 3.64 -10.23
C MET A 45 -3.68 2.92 -9.89
N LYS A 46 -4.81 3.52 -10.25
CA LYS A 46 -6.14 2.91 -10.13
C LYS A 46 -6.52 2.30 -11.48
N ILE A 47 -7.29 1.22 -11.44
CA ILE A 47 -7.86 0.61 -12.66
C ILE A 47 -9.10 1.42 -13.03
N ILE A 48 -9.09 2.05 -14.21
CA ILE A 48 -10.22 2.82 -14.72
C ILE A 48 -11.21 1.88 -15.40
N SER A 49 -10.70 0.94 -16.20
CA SER A 49 -11.53 -0.05 -16.87
C SER A 49 -10.86 -1.41 -16.90
N LYS A 50 -11.68 -2.44 -16.85
CA LYS A 50 -11.27 -3.83 -17.09
C LYS A 50 -12.21 -4.41 -18.14
N GLY A 51 -11.64 -5.06 -19.14
CA GLY A 51 -12.39 -5.71 -20.21
C GLY A 51 -11.76 -7.06 -20.53
N ARG A 52 -12.57 -7.99 -21.02
CA ARG A 52 -12.09 -9.27 -21.55
C ARG A 52 -12.04 -9.17 -23.06
N ILE A 53 -10.85 -9.41 -23.62
CA ILE A 53 -10.66 -9.55 -25.06
C ILE A 53 -10.20 -10.99 -25.25
N ASP A 54 -11.05 -11.78 -25.90
CA ASP A 54 -10.93 -13.24 -26.05
C ASP A 54 -10.75 -13.97 -24.70
N LYS A 55 -9.57 -14.56 -24.47
CA LYS A 55 -9.19 -15.29 -23.26
C LYS A 55 -8.38 -14.45 -22.26
N LYS A 56 -8.07 -13.18 -22.56
CA LYS A 56 -7.23 -12.32 -21.70
C LYS A 56 -8.02 -11.16 -21.09
N ILE A 57 -7.75 -10.86 -19.82
CA ILE A 57 -8.28 -9.67 -19.14
C ILE A 57 -7.29 -8.51 -19.37
N ARG A 58 -7.73 -7.47 -20.06
CA ARG A 58 -6.98 -6.21 -20.19
C ARG A 58 -7.48 -5.20 -19.17
N ARG A 59 -6.55 -4.55 -18.49
CA ARG A 59 -6.82 -3.49 -17.50
C ARG A 59 -6.23 -2.19 -18.03
N LYS A 60 -7.04 -1.13 -18.07
CA LYS A 60 -6.58 0.23 -18.34
C LYS A 60 -6.34 0.92 -17.01
N TYR A 61 -5.12 1.39 -16.81
CA TYR A 61 -4.71 2.09 -15.60
C TYR A 61 -4.77 3.61 -15.81
N ASP A 62 -5.09 4.31 -14.74
CA ASP A 62 -4.96 5.76 -14.64
C ASP A 62 -3.48 6.17 -14.49
N ARG A 63 -3.20 7.46 -14.71
CA ARG A 63 -1.91 8.07 -14.33
C ARG A 63 -1.70 7.87 -12.82
N ALA A 64 -0.45 7.61 -12.45
CA ALA A 64 -0.09 7.47 -11.05
C ALA A 64 -0.23 8.84 -10.34
N LYS A 65 -1.12 8.89 -9.34
CA LYS A 65 -1.35 10.09 -8.52
C LYS A 65 -1.37 9.72 -7.05
N THR A 66 -1.01 10.65 -6.18
CA THR A 66 -1.14 10.45 -4.74
C THR A 66 -2.63 10.51 -4.35
N PRO A 67 -3.06 9.78 -3.30
CA PRO A 67 -4.40 9.92 -2.76
C PRO A 67 -4.75 11.36 -2.36
N TYR A 68 -3.77 12.12 -1.85
CA TYR A 68 -3.94 13.54 -1.58
C TYR A 68 -4.27 14.36 -2.84
N THR A 69 -3.49 14.19 -3.92
CA THR A 69 -3.75 14.89 -5.19
C THR A 69 -5.13 14.54 -5.74
N ARG A 70 -5.56 13.28 -5.63
CA ARG A 70 -6.91 12.86 -6.08
C ARG A 70 -8.05 13.43 -5.25
N LEU A 71 -7.79 13.84 -4.02
CA LEU A 71 -8.80 14.45 -3.14
C LEU A 71 -8.97 15.94 -3.42
N LEU A 72 -7.96 16.58 -4.02
CA LEU A 72 -7.98 17.99 -4.42
C LEU A 72 -8.50 18.21 -5.85
N GLU A 73 -8.58 17.16 -6.65
CA GLU A 73 -9.19 17.15 -7.99
C GLU A 73 -10.70 16.99 -7.92
#